data_AF-A0A2S2C765-F1
#
_entry.id   AF-A0A2S2C765-F1
#
_cell.length_a   1.000
_cell.length_b   1.000
_cell.length_c   1.000
_cell.angle_alpha   90.00
_cell.angle_beta   90.00
_cell.angle_gamma   90.00
#
_symmetry.space_group_name_H-M   'P 1'
#
loop_
_entity.id
_entity.type
_entity.pdbx_description
1 polymer ?
#
loop_
_entity_poly.entity_id
_entity_poly.type
_entity_poly.pdbx_seq_one_letter_code
_entity_poly.pdbx_strand_id
1 'polypeptide(L)'
;MRPIGSTSTSYNRLITRHFDPIRRLSEITSTCGGRHERTELVGSTRVGAAPTRTAPAIKRRTVEREKIAVFARDRWTCRFCGSRTIDLRVLKLVSRAFPTEFPYHSHWKFGHSHLIYWTHSTSLEHVVPIARGGLDESSNFVTTCYACNDARGHYLLDELGWALREPTSSTWLGLTEYLPALKATRTRKPIPHI
;
A
#
# COMPACT_ATOMS: atom_id res chain seq x y z
N MET A 1 -23.38 44.21 20.20
CA MET A 1 -22.89 42.83 20.02
C MET A 1 -22.91 42.49 18.54
N ARG A 2 -21.75 42.26 17.92
CA ARG A 2 -21.63 41.77 16.53
C ARG A 2 -20.94 40.40 16.60
N PRO A 3 -21.40 39.35 15.91
CA PRO A 3 -20.65 38.11 15.84
C PRO A 3 -19.45 38.29 14.89
N ILE A 4 -18.27 37.95 15.40
CA ILE A 4 -17.01 37.91 14.66
C ILE A 4 -17.03 36.65 13.79
N GLY A 5 -16.86 36.83 12.48
CA GLY A 5 -16.86 35.75 11.49
C GLY A 5 -15.70 34.77 11.71
N SER A 6 -16.02 33.48 11.73
CA SER A 6 -15.05 32.38 11.81
C SER A 6 -14.30 32.23 10.48
N THR A 7 -13.00 32.51 10.50
CA THR A 7 -12.07 32.40 9.37
C THR A 7 -11.61 30.97 9.07
N SER A 8 -12.50 29.97 9.16
CA SER A 8 -12.18 28.55 8.86
C SER A 8 -12.42 28.14 7.39
N THR A 9 -13.00 29.03 6.57
CA THR A 9 -13.52 28.70 5.23
C THR A 9 -12.46 28.71 4.12
N SER A 10 -11.28 29.30 4.34
CA SER A 10 -10.30 29.54 3.26
C SER A 10 -9.27 28.41 3.08
N TYR A 11 -8.91 27.68 4.14
CA TYR A 11 -7.94 26.57 4.07
C TYR A 11 -8.57 25.32 3.41
N ASN A 12 -9.86 25.10 3.67
CA ASN A 12 -10.60 23.96 3.14
C ASN A 12 -10.86 24.10 1.62
N ARG A 13 -10.83 25.31 1.03
CA ARG A 13 -11.11 25.52 -0.41
C ARG A 13 -9.94 25.23 -1.35
N LEU A 14 -8.70 25.31 -0.88
CA LEU A 14 -7.52 25.12 -1.74
C LEU A 14 -7.17 23.64 -1.96
N ILE A 15 -7.53 22.77 -1.03
CA ILE A 15 -7.37 21.30 -1.16
C ILE A 15 -8.58 20.69 -1.89
N THR A 16 -9.80 21.19 -1.63
CA THR A 16 -11.04 20.56 -2.12
C THR A 16 -11.38 20.77 -3.60
N ARG A 17 -10.80 21.77 -4.30
CA ARG A 17 -11.19 22.02 -5.70
C ARG A 17 -10.34 21.31 -6.76
N HIS A 18 -9.11 20.89 -6.43
CA HIS A 18 -8.21 20.20 -7.39
C HIS A 18 -7.34 19.10 -6.77
N PHE A 19 -7.47 18.82 -5.47
CA PHE A 19 -6.46 18.05 -4.73
C PHE A 19 -7.06 17.16 -3.65
N ASP A 20 -7.78 16.12 -4.05
CA ASP A 20 -8.36 15.18 -3.09
C ASP A 20 -7.74 13.78 -3.22
N PRO A 21 -6.57 13.52 -2.60
CA PRO A 21 -6.03 12.18 -2.52
C PRO A 21 -7.01 11.24 -1.82
N ILE A 22 -7.83 11.69 -0.86
CA ILE A 22 -8.85 10.89 -0.16
C ILE A 22 -9.94 10.41 -1.14
N ARG A 23 -10.40 11.27 -2.06
CA ARG A 23 -11.33 10.88 -3.14
C ARG A 23 -10.70 9.84 -4.08
N ARG A 24 -9.43 10.01 -4.46
CA ARG A 24 -8.69 8.97 -5.21
C ARG A 24 -8.50 7.68 -4.41
N LEU A 25 -8.38 7.74 -3.08
CA LEU A 25 -8.37 6.55 -2.22
C LEU A 25 -9.70 5.78 -2.32
N SER A 26 -10.83 6.48 -2.45
CA SER A 26 -12.14 5.83 -2.64
C SER A 26 -12.26 5.08 -3.97
N GLU A 27 -11.54 5.51 -5.02
CA GLU A 27 -11.50 4.82 -6.33
C GLU A 27 -10.68 3.51 -6.31
N ILE A 28 -9.81 3.34 -5.31
CA ILE A 28 -8.97 2.14 -5.14
C ILE A 28 -9.83 0.98 -4.60
N THR A 29 -10.80 1.27 -3.74
CA THR A 29 -11.68 0.23 -3.18
C THR A 29 -12.69 -0.31 -4.18
N SER A 30 -13.00 0.44 -5.25
CA SER A 30 -13.93 0.04 -6.31
C SER A 30 -13.31 -0.82 -7.44
N THR A 31 -11.98 -0.92 -7.52
CA THR A 31 -11.29 -1.68 -8.59
C THR A 31 -10.74 -3.03 -8.16
N CYS A 32 -10.77 -3.34 -6.86
CA CYS A 32 -10.55 -4.70 -6.38
C CYS A 32 -11.76 -5.55 -6.81
N GLY A 33 -11.54 -6.60 -7.62
CA GLY A 33 -12.56 -7.55 -8.08
C GLY A 33 -13.63 -7.81 -7.02
N GLY A 34 -14.89 -7.80 -7.48
CA GLY A 34 -16.08 -7.71 -6.65
C GLY A 34 -16.02 -8.63 -5.43
N ARG A 35 -16.68 -8.21 -4.35
CA ARG A 35 -16.71 -8.90 -3.04
C ARG A 35 -16.98 -10.42 -3.16
N HIS A 36 -17.71 -10.85 -4.17
CA HIS A 36 -18.08 -12.24 -4.45
C HIS A 36 -16.90 -13.12 -4.93
N GLU A 37 -16.05 -12.63 -5.83
CA GLU A 37 -14.94 -13.44 -6.38
C GLU A 37 -13.87 -13.75 -5.32
N ARG A 38 -13.67 -12.82 -4.38
CA ARG A 38 -12.73 -12.99 -3.25
C ARG A 38 -13.26 -13.93 -2.15
N THR A 39 -14.56 -14.02 -1.95
CA THR A 39 -15.13 -14.90 -0.92
C THR A 39 -15.10 -16.36 -1.32
N GLU A 40 -15.27 -16.67 -2.62
CA GLU A 40 -15.13 -18.04 -3.14
C GLU A 40 -13.67 -18.54 -3.12
N LEU A 41 -12.70 -17.69 -3.43
CA LEU A 41 -11.26 -18.01 -3.34
C LEU A 41 -10.81 -18.26 -1.89
N VAL A 42 -11.29 -17.47 -0.92
CA VAL A 42 -10.92 -17.64 0.50
C VAL A 42 -11.66 -18.83 1.13
N GLY A 43 -12.92 -19.07 0.76
CA GLY A 43 -13.74 -20.17 1.30
C GLY A 43 -13.35 -21.57 0.79
N SER A 44 -12.68 -21.65 -0.37
CA SER A 44 -12.23 -22.92 -0.96
C SER A 44 -10.76 -23.26 -0.68
N THR A 45 -9.96 -22.29 -0.23
CA THR A 45 -8.56 -22.52 0.13
C THR A 45 -8.50 -23.37 1.41
N ARG A 46 -8.21 -24.67 1.26
CA ARG A 46 -7.80 -25.51 2.39
C ARG A 46 -6.55 -24.89 2.98
N VAL A 47 -6.60 -24.43 4.23
CA VAL A 47 -5.38 -24.03 4.95
C VAL A 47 -4.53 -25.28 5.06
N GLY A 48 -3.52 -25.39 4.20
CA GLY A 48 -2.58 -26.50 4.21
C GLY A 48 -1.78 -26.55 5.50
N ALA A 49 -0.94 -27.57 5.66
CA ALA A 49 0.03 -27.62 6.74
C ALA A 49 0.89 -26.33 6.75
N ALA A 50 1.28 -25.87 7.94
CA ALA A 50 2.13 -24.69 8.10
C ALA A 50 3.35 -24.74 7.16
N PRO A 51 3.81 -23.59 6.61
CA PRO A 51 4.84 -23.60 5.59
C PRO A 51 6.17 -24.07 6.20
N THR A 52 6.71 -25.16 5.65
CA THR A 52 7.99 -25.71 6.13
C THR A 52 9.14 -24.80 5.71
N ARG A 53 9.95 -24.34 6.66
CA ARG A 53 11.20 -23.65 6.35
C ARG A 53 12.24 -24.67 5.88
N THR A 54 12.65 -24.58 4.62
CA THR A 54 13.60 -25.51 4.00
C THR A 54 14.97 -24.90 3.76
N ALA A 55 15.11 -23.58 3.90
CA ALA A 55 16.36 -22.86 3.67
C ALA A 55 16.88 -22.15 4.94
N PRO A 56 18.21 -21.96 5.04
CA PRO A 56 18.82 -21.17 6.11
C PRO A 56 18.40 -19.69 6.01
N ALA A 57 18.46 -18.98 7.13
CA ALA A 57 18.25 -17.54 7.13
C ALA A 57 19.42 -16.86 6.40
N ILE A 58 19.10 -15.92 5.52
CA ILE A 58 20.09 -15.06 4.86
C ILE A 58 19.82 -13.60 5.20
N LYS A 59 20.86 -12.77 5.14
CA LYS A 59 20.71 -11.32 5.28
C LYS A 59 20.12 -10.76 3.99
N ARG A 60 18.98 -10.07 4.11
CA ARG A 60 18.34 -9.41 2.97
C ARG A 60 19.17 -8.21 2.48
N ARG A 61 19.35 -8.14 1.17
CA ARG A 61 19.88 -7.02 0.41
C ARG A 61 18.70 -6.19 -0.09
N THR A 62 18.40 -5.09 0.59
CA THR A 62 17.36 -4.18 0.13
C THR A 62 17.99 -2.91 -0.43
N VAL A 63 17.97 -2.77 -1.75
CA VAL A 63 18.38 -1.54 -2.43
C VAL A 63 17.12 -0.75 -2.79
N GLU A 64 16.92 0.42 -2.20
CA GLU A 64 15.68 1.21 -2.38
C GLU A 64 15.41 1.54 -3.86
N ARG A 65 16.46 1.73 -4.68
CA ARG A 65 16.32 1.92 -6.13
C ARG A 65 15.75 0.69 -6.83
N GLU A 66 16.19 -0.51 -6.46
CA GLU A 66 15.68 -1.78 -7.02
C GLU A 66 14.22 -1.97 -6.65
N LYS A 67 13.85 -1.67 -5.40
CA LYS A 67 12.46 -1.68 -4.93
C LYS A 67 11.56 -0.78 -5.76
N ILE A 68 11.96 0.48 -5.98
CA ILE A 68 11.18 1.41 -6.79
C ILE A 68 11.08 0.95 -8.25
N ALA A 69 12.15 0.37 -8.81
CA ALA A 69 12.14 -0.17 -10.17
C ALA A 69 11.12 -1.32 -10.33
N VAL A 70 11.04 -2.22 -9.35
CA VAL A 70 10.02 -3.30 -9.33
C VAL A 70 8.61 -2.73 -9.25
N PHE A 71 8.39 -1.72 -8.39
CA PHE A 71 7.07 -1.07 -8.27
C PHE A 71 6.65 -0.37 -9.57
N ALA A 72 7.60 0.27 -10.26
CA ALA A 72 7.36 0.92 -11.54
C ALA A 72 7.11 -0.09 -12.67
N ARG A 73 7.85 -1.21 -12.70
CA ARG A 73 7.62 -2.33 -13.61
C ARG A 73 6.20 -2.86 -13.48
N ASP A 74 5.75 -3.06 -12.24
CA ASP A 74 4.43 -3.64 -11.94
C ASP A 74 3.30 -2.59 -11.83
N ARG A 75 3.59 -1.32 -12.13
CA ARG A 75 2.61 -0.20 -12.09
C ARG A 75 1.86 -0.09 -10.77
N TRP A 76 2.59 -0.21 -9.64
CA TRP A 76 2.03 -0.21 -8.28
C TRP A 76 0.75 -1.05 -8.19
N THR A 77 0.76 -2.22 -8.82
CA THR A 77 -0.38 -3.14 -8.88
C THR A 77 0.05 -4.47 -8.31
N CYS A 78 -0.76 -5.02 -7.41
CA CYS A 78 -0.46 -6.28 -6.77
C CYS A 78 -0.43 -7.42 -7.79
N ARG A 79 0.71 -8.10 -7.91
CA ARG A 79 0.92 -9.23 -8.83
C ARG A 79 0.21 -10.52 -8.38
N PHE A 80 -0.42 -10.53 -7.21
CA PHE A 80 -1.24 -11.67 -6.73
C PHE A 80 -2.74 -11.44 -6.99
N CYS A 81 -3.31 -10.35 -6.48
CA CYS A 81 -4.76 -10.10 -6.60
C CYS A 81 -5.17 -9.11 -7.70
N GLY A 82 -4.22 -8.34 -8.27
CA GLY A 82 -4.50 -7.32 -9.29
C GLY A 82 -4.94 -5.96 -8.74
N SER A 83 -5.07 -5.81 -7.42
CA SER A 83 -5.45 -4.52 -6.81
C SER A 83 -4.38 -3.45 -6.97
N ARG A 84 -4.81 -2.21 -7.18
CA ARG A 84 -3.93 -1.03 -7.11
C ARG A 84 -3.41 -0.83 -5.70
N THR A 85 -2.11 -0.60 -5.57
CA THR A 85 -1.43 -0.33 -4.31
C THR A 85 -0.99 1.12 -4.22
N ILE A 86 -0.72 1.60 -3.02
CA ILE A 86 -0.33 2.99 -2.77
C ILE A 86 1.07 2.98 -2.18
N ASP A 87 1.92 3.85 -2.71
CA ASP A 87 3.28 3.98 -2.22
C ASP A 87 3.29 4.40 -0.74
N LEU A 88 4.05 3.69 0.10
CA LEU A 88 4.14 3.98 1.54
C LEU A 88 4.63 5.40 1.83
N ARG A 89 5.42 6.01 0.94
CA ARG A 89 5.89 7.39 1.07
C ARG A 89 4.73 8.37 0.94
N VAL A 90 3.80 8.11 0.03
CA VAL A 90 2.57 8.90 -0.13
C VAL A 90 1.72 8.77 1.12
N LEU A 91 1.43 7.54 1.55
CA LEU A 91 0.61 7.27 2.74
C LEU A 91 1.15 8.00 3.98
N LYS A 92 2.45 7.89 4.26
CA LYS A 92 3.09 8.57 5.41
C LYS A 92 3.02 10.10 5.32
N LEU A 93 3.03 10.68 4.14
CA LEU A 93 2.85 12.13 3.99
C LEU A 93 1.39 12.55 4.16
N VAL A 94 0.44 11.74 3.69
CA VAL A 94 -0.98 11.94 3.95
C VAL A 94 -1.27 11.90 5.44
N SER A 95 -0.77 10.90 6.18
CA SER A 95 -0.96 10.81 7.64
C SER A 95 -0.37 11.98 8.41
N ARG A 96 0.67 12.62 7.87
CA ARG A 96 1.26 13.82 8.47
C ARG A 96 0.41 15.06 8.21
N ALA A 97 -0.22 15.14 7.04
CA ALA A 97 -1.10 16.25 6.69
C ALA A 97 -2.47 16.14 7.38
N PHE A 98 -2.95 14.92 7.61
CA PHE A 98 -4.26 14.62 8.18
C PHE A 98 -4.16 13.56 9.29
N PRO A 99 -3.49 13.86 10.43
CA PRO A 99 -3.20 12.86 11.45
C PRO A 99 -4.45 12.32 12.17
N THR A 100 -5.54 13.10 12.21
CA THR A 100 -6.79 12.69 12.86
C THR A 100 -7.60 11.78 11.94
N GLU A 101 -7.75 12.15 10.67
CA GLU A 101 -8.55 11.43 9.67
C GLU A 101 -7.80 10.21 9.11
N PHE A 102 -6.46 10.30 9.08
CA PHE A 102 -5.59 9.32 8.48
C PHE A 102 -4.43 8.97 9.42
N PRO A 103 -4.70 8.33 10.56
CA PRO A 103 -3.68 8.07 11.57
C PRO A 103 -2.62 7.07 11.06
N TYR A 104 -1.41 7.19 11.59
CA TYR A 104 -0.32 6.23 11.39
C TYR A 104 0.48 6.04 12.67
N HIS A 105 0.65 4.79 13.07
CA HIS A 105 1.53 4.40 14.16
C HIS A 105 2.84 3.81 13.61
N SER A 106 3.99 4.30 14.08
CA SER A 106 5.33 3.90 13.60
C SER A 106 5.61 2.41 13.73
N HIS A 107 5.05 1.77 14.77
CA HIS A 107 5.15 0.32 15.02
C HIS A 107 4.01 -0.50 14.41
N TRP A 108 3.22 0.08 13.49
CA TRP A 108 2.16 -0.64 12.77
C TRP A 108 1.21 -1.37 13.75
N LYS A 109 0.77 -0.69 14.82
CA LYS A 109 -0.22 -1.26 15.72
C LYS A 109 -1.58 -1.26 15.02
N PHE A 110 -2.22 -2.43 14.97
CA PHE A 110 -3.59 -2.53 14.48
C PHE A 110 -4.51 -1.61 15.30
N GLY A 111 -5.51 -1.00 14.65
CA GLY A 111 -6.42 -0.02 15.26
C GLY A 111 -5.85 1.38 15.46
N HIS A 112 -4.54 1.60 15.28
CA HIS A 112 -3.88 2.90 15.45
C HIS A 112 -3.34 3.50 14.15
N SER A 113 -3.52 2.78 13.04
CA SER A 113 -3.21 3.23 11.69
C SER A 113 -4.45 3.08 10.83
N HIS A 114 -4.63 3.97 9.86
CA HIS A 114 -5.70 3.86 8.87
C HIS A 114 -5.66 2.50 8.15
N LEU A 115 -6.82 1.87 7.94
CA LEU A 115 -6.94 0.50 7.38
C LEU A 115 -6.20 0.30 6.06
N ILE A 116 -6.04 1.37 5.29
CA ILE A 116 -5.39 1.33 3.99
C ILE A 116 -3.91 0.92 4.04
N TYR A 117 -3.23 1.14 5.17
CA TYR A 117 -1.89 0.62 5.40
C TYR A 117 -1.84 -0.90 5.32
N TRP A 118 -2.87 -1.56 5.84
CA TRP A 118 -2.98 -3.03 5.91
C TRP A 118 -3.56 -3.64 4.64
N THR A 119 -4.32 -2.88 3.86
CA THR A 119 -5.05 -3.42 2.72
C THR A 119 -4.41 -3.09 1.38
N HIS A 120 -3.86 -1.89 1.21
CA HIS A 120 -3.42 -1.39 -0.10
C HIS A 120 -2.04 -0.74 -0.09
N SER A 121 -1.29 -0.75 1.02
CA SER A 121 0.10 -0.28 0.96
C SER A 121 0.95 -1.20 0.08
N THR A 122 1.91 -0.59 -0.64
CA THR A 122 2.78 -1.30 -1.58
C THR A 122 3.91 -2.01 -0.83
N SER A 123 4.04 -3.30 -1.07
CA SER A 123 5.08 -4.18 -0.52
C SER A 123 5.91 -4.79 -1.65
N LEU A 124 7.19 -5.05 -1.37
CA LEU A 124 8.11 -5.76 -2.25
C LEU A 124 8.25 -7.18 -1.72
N GLU A 125 7.88 -8.17 -2.51
CA GLU A 125 7.85 -9.56 -2.06
C GLU A 125 8.59 -10.49 -3.01
N HIS A 126 9.10 -11.58 -2.45
CA HIS A 126 9.77 -12.64 -3.20
C HIS A 126 8.75 -13.60 -3.82
N VAL A 127 8.77 -13.90 -5.12
CA VAL A 127 7.90 -14.90 -5.76
C VAL A 127 8.09 -16.27 -5.11
N VAL A 128 9.34 -16.67 -4.86
CA VAL A 128 9.70 -17.80 -4.00
C VAL A 128 10.24 -17.24 -2.69
N PRO A 129 9.66 -17.53 -1.51
CA PRO A 129 10.15 -16.97 -0.26
C PRO A 129 11.57 -17.42 0.02
N ILE A 130 12.39 -16.53 0.60
CA ILE A 130 13.76 -16.86 1.03
C ILE A 130 13.78 -18.10 1.94
N ALA A 131 12.83 -18.20 2.88
CA ALA A 131 12.69 -19.35 3.78
C ALA A 131 12.45 -20.69 3.06
N ARG A 132 12.08 -20.63 1.78
CA ARG A 132 11.82 -21.75 0.88
C ARG A 132 12.90 -21.87 -0.22
N GLY A 133 14.05 -21.20 -0.08
CA GLY A 133 15.17 -21.27 -1.01
C GLY A 133 15.14 -20.24 -2.13
N GLY A 134 14.23 -19.26 -2.10
CA GLY A 134 14.19 -18.19 -3.07
C GLY A 134 15.38 -17.23 -2.99
N LEU A 135 15.81 -16.73 -4.15
CA LEU A 135 16.91 -15.78 -4.26
C LEU A 135 16.48 -14.36 -3.86
N ASP A 136 17.40 -13.60 -3.28
CA ASP A 136 17.15 -12.22 -2.87
C ASP A 136 17.62 -11.23 -3.96
N GLU A 137 16.87 -11.20 -5.06
CA GLU A 137 17.19 -10.40 -6.26
C GLU A 137 15.94 -10.03 -7.07
N SER A 138 16.06 -8.98 -7.90
CA SER A 138 14.97 -8.44 -8.73
C SER A 138 14.19 -9.45 -9.58
N SER A 139 14.82 -10.53 -10.06
CA SER A 139 14.17 -11.59 -10.84
C SER A 139 13.08 -12.30 -10.02
N ASN A 140 13.29 -12.40 -8.70
CA ASN A 140 12.38 -13.00 -7.74
C ASN A 140 11.50 -11.95 -7.05
N PHE A 141 11.61 -10.65 -7.37
CA PHE A 141 10.83 -9.61 -6.69
C PHE A 141 9.58 -9.22 -7.48
N VAL A 142 8.49 -9.02 -6.75
CA VAL A 142 7.21 -8.51 -7.27
C VAL A 142 6.56 -7.51 -6.33
N THR A 143 5.67 -6.70 -6.90
CA THR A 143 4.83 -5.76 -6.16
C THR A 143 3.59 -6.45 -5.61
N THR A 144 3.30 -6.24 -4.34
CA THR A 144 2.10 -6.79 -3.68
C THR A 144 1.38 -5.73 -2.85
N CYS A 145 0.08 -5.90 -2.62
CA CYS A 145 -0.58 -5.16 -1.55
C CYS A 145 -0.25 -5.82 -0.21
N TYR A 146 -0.25 -5.04 0.87
CA TYR A 146 0.05 -5.58 2.20
C TYR A 146 -0.86 -6.73 2.59
N ALA A 147 -2.16 -6.69 2.29
CA ALA A 147 -3.08 -7.77 2.64
C ALA A 147 -2.70 -9.11 2.01
N CYS A 148 -2.32 -9.13 0.72
CA CYS A 148 -1.89 -10.37 0.07
C CYS A 148 -0.52 -10.82 0.57
N ASN A 149 0.38 -9.88 0.89
CA ASN A 149 1.65 -10.20 1.51
C ASN A 149 1.45 -10.93 2.85
N ASP A 150 0.67 -10.31 3.73
CA ASP A 150 0.40 -10.81 5.08
C ASP A 150 -0.31 -12.18 5.03
N ALA A 151 -1.36 -12.29 4.20
CA ALA A 151 -2.10 -13.54 4.01
C ALA A 151 -1.24 -14.68 3.45
N ARG A 152 -0.25 -14.36 2.62
CA ARG A 152 0.64 -15.36 2.01
C ARG A 152 1.71 -15.85 2.98
N GLY A 153 2.31 -14.97 3.78
CA GLY A 153 3.41 -15.33 4.68
C GLY A 153 4.58 -16.03 3.97
N HIS A 154 4.82 -17.30 4.30
CA HIS A 154 5.92 -18.10 3.74
C HIS A 154 5.47 -19.26 2.83
N TYR A 155 4.19 -19.28 2.45
CA TYR A 155 3.68 -20.24 1.50
C TYR A 155 4.18 -19.95 0.06
N LEU A 156 4.36 -21.02 -0.71
CA LEU A 156 4.50 -20.96 -2.16
C LEU A 156 3.14 -20.62 -2.78
N LEU A 157 3.15 -20.04 -3.99
CA LEU A 157 1.90 -19.71 -4.68
C LEU A 157 1.07 -20.96 -4.97
N ASP A 158 1.72 -22.05 -5.40
CA ASP A 158 1.07 -23.34 -5.67
C ASP A 158 0.40 -23.94 -4.43
N GLU A 159 0.98 -23.76 -3.23
CA GLU A 159 0.40 -24.23 -1.96
C GLU A 159 -0.91 -23.49 -1.61
N LEU A 160 -1.06 -22.25 -2.09
CA LEU A 160 -2.26 -21.45 -1.91
C LEU A 160 -3.24 -21.56 -3.10
N GLY A 161 -2.86 -22.28 -4.17
CA GLY A 161 -3.60 -22.25 -5.44
C GLY A 161 -3.61 -20.87 -6.10
N TRP A 162 -2.64 -20.01 -5.78
CA TRP A 162 -2.52 -18.68 -6.36
C TRP A 162 -1.69 -18.73 -7.64
N ALA A 163 -2.02 -17.86 -8.60
CA ALA A 163 -1.21 -17.65 -9.79
C ALA A 163 -0.52 -16.29 -9.73
N LEU A 164 0.73 -16.23 -10.20
CA LEU A 164 1.41 -14.96 -10.41
C LEU A 164 0.81 -14.31 -11.67
N ARG A 165 0.24 -13.12 -11.52
CA ARG A 165 -0.29 -12.33 -12.64
C ARG A 165 0.84 -11.67 -13.39
N GLU A 166 0.67 -11.34 -14.66
CA GLU A 166 1.61 -10.50 -15.43
C GLU A 166 1.53 -9.01 -15.02
N PRO A 167 2.58 -8.19 -15.25
CA PRO A 167 2.49 -6.75 -15.05
C PRO A 167 1.37 -6.17 -15.93
N THR A 168 0.59 -5.25 -15.36
CA THR A 168 -0.48 -4.58 -16.10
C THR A 168 0.06 -3.46 -16.99
N SER A 169 -0.66 -3.15 -18.08
CA SER A 169 -0.46 -1.94 -18.90
C SER A 169 -1.09 -0.67 -18.30
N SER A 170 -1.61 -0.75 -17.06
CA SER A 170 -2.22 0.36 -16.32
C SER A 170 -1.32 1.61 -16.24
N THR A 171 -1.96 2.78 -16.19
CA THR A 171 -1.32 4.08 -15.93
C THR A 171 -1.20 4.41 -14.44
N TRP A 172 -1.57 3.48 -13.55
CA TRP A 172 -1.48 3.68 -12.12
C TRP A 172 -0.02 3.80 -11.63
N LEU A 173 0.27 4.85 -10.86
CA LEU A 173 1.62 5.17 -10.37
C LEU A 173 1.72 5.13 -8.84
N GLY A 174 0.76 4.50 -8.16
CA GLY A 174 0.75 4.40 -6.70
C GLY A 174 0.62 5.75 -5.98
N LEU A 175 0.02 6.73 -6.65
CA LEU A 175 -0.11 8.13 -6.22
C LEU A 175 1.24 8.86 -6.07
N THR A 176 2.32 8.33 -6.64
CA THR A 176 3.66 8.92 -6.53
C THR A 176 3.78 10.26 -7.25
N GLU A 177 2.92 10.55 -8.21
CA GLU A 177 2.79 11.85 -8.87
C GLU A 177 2.46 12.99 -7.90
N TYR A 178 1.88 12.68 -6.73
CA TYR A 178 1.56 13.66 -5.70
C TYR A 178 2.70 13.92 -4.70
N LEU A 179 3.80 13.16 -4.75
CA LEU A 179 4.91 13.30 -3.81
C LEU A 179 5.52 14.72 -3.78
N PRO A 180 5.73 15.43 -4.90
CA PRO A 180 6.29 16.79 -4.86
C PRO A 180 5.40 17.76 -4.06
N ALA A 181 4.09 17.74 -4.31
CA ALA A 181 3.13 18.61 -3.63
C ALA A 181 3.00 18.26 -2.14
N LEU A 182 2.89 16.97 -1.80
CA LEU A 182 2.84 16.51 -0.41
C LEU A 182 4.13 16.81 0.37
N LYS A 183 5.28 16.91 -0.30
CA LYS A 183 6.53 17.34 0.33
C LYS A 183 6.58 18.86 0.50
N ALA A 184 5.96 19.63 -0.39
CA ALA A 184 5.93 21.09 -0.32
C ALA A 184 5.05 21.61 0.83
N THR A 185 3.98 20.90 1.20
CA THR A 185 3.14 21.27 2.36
C THR A 185 3.91 21.21 3.68
N ARG A 186 4.98 20.42 3.77
CA ARG A 186 5.88 20.29 4.93
C ARG A 186 6.52 21.61 5.36
N THR A 187 6.71 22.56 4.47
CA THR A 187 7.47 23.79 4.76
C THR A 187 6.64 24.89 5.43
N ARG A 188 5.32 24.70 5.59
CA ARG A 188 4.45 25.68 6.24
C ARG A 188 4.17 25.27 7.68
N LYS A 189 4.58 26.11 8.63
CA LYS A 189 4.36 25.91 10.07
C LYS A 189 2.86 25.71 10.34
N PRO A 190 2.45 24.75 11.19
CA PRO A 190 1.05 24.63 11.58
C PRO A 190 0.59 25.98 12.17
N ILE A 191 -0.58 26.45 11.74
CA ILE A 191 -1.23 27.60 12.38
C ILE A 191 -1.64 27.12 13.77
N PRO A 192 -1.16 27.75 14.87
CA PRO A 192 -1.58 27.34 16.20
C PRO A 192 -3.09 27.47 16.30
N HIS A 193 -3.73 26.44 16.85
CA HIS A 193 -5.12 26.50 17.25
C HIS A 193 -5.24 27.57 18.35
N ILE A 194 -5.94 28.67 18.05
CA ILE A 194 -6.38 29.69 19.00
C ILE A 194 -7.68 29.21 19.63
#